data_AF-A0A1G4SHZ2-F1
#
_entry.id   AF-A0A1G4SHZ2-F1
#
_cell.length_a   1.000
_cell.length_b   1.000
_cell.length_c   1.000
_cell.angle_alpha   90.00
_cell.angle_beta   90.00
_cell.angle_gamma   90.00
#
_symmetry.space_group_name_H-M   'P 1'
#
loop_
_entity.id
_entity.type
_entity.pdbx_description
1 polymer ?
#
loop_
_entity_poly.entity_id
_entity_poly.type
_entity_poly.pdbx_seq_one_letter_code
_entity_poly.pdbx_strand_id
1 'polypeptide(L)'
;MAQYHAVANSRNIGRGMAFTIQSGVLRRMDVLDLHLEEDGKVEARIEHFDPTGLCISLNGATFKCRPWRMGDAAVRRLPGTISSWTIDQILEEAADA
;
A
#
# COMPACT_ATOMS: atom_id res chain seq x y z
N MET A 1 3.72 16.15 -6.46
CA MET A 1 3.01 14.87 -6.50
C MET A 1 3.81 13.96 -7.40
N ALA A 2 4.43 12.95 -6.82
CA ALA A 2 5.22 11.96 -7.54
C ALA A 2 4.46 10.62 -7.58
N GLN A 3 4.87 9.75 -8.50
CA GLN A 3 4.29 8.43 -8.71
C GLN A 3 5.37 7.38 -8.45
N TYR A 4 5.05 6.40 -7.60
CA TYR A 4 5.95 5.34 -7.17
C TYR A 4 5.39 3.99 -7.56
N HIS A 5 6.28 3.08 -7.95
CA HIS A 5 5.91 1.71 -8.23
C HIS A 5 5.83 0.90 -6.93
N ALA A 6 4.77 0.12 -6.76
CA ALA A 6 4.59 -0.79 -5.65
C ALA A 6 4.10 -2.16 -6.13
N VAL A 7 4.50 -3.23 -5.44
CA VAL A 7 4.04 -4.60 -5.74
C VAL A 7 3.48 -5.24 -4.48
N ALA A 8 2.26 -5.73 -4.57
CA ALA A 8 1.59 -6.51 -3.54
C ALA A 8 1.82 -8.02 -3.72
N ASN A 9 1.47 -8.77 -2.69
CA ASN A 9 1.55 -10.23 -2.64
C ASN A 9 0.18 -10.93 -2.75
N SER A 10 -0.84 -10.19 -3.18
CA SER A 10 -2.18 -10.72 -3.31
C SER A 10 -2.92 -9.96 -4.40
N ARG A 11 -3.90 -10.63 -5.01
CA ARG A 11 -4.93 -10.02 -5.85
C ARG A 11 -6.03 -9.31 -5.06
N ASN A 12 -6.19 -9.66 -3.78
CA ASN A 12 -7.26 -9.14 -2.95
C ASN A 12 -6.74 -8.00 -2.08
N ILE A 13 -7.37 -6.83 -2.20
CA ILE A 13 -7.14 -5.70 -1.31
C ILE A 13 -7.86 -5.97 0.00
N GLY A 14 -7.12 -6.03 1.10
CA GLY A 14 -7.69 -6.21 2.42
C GLY A 14 -6.65 -6.41 3.49
N ARG A 15 -7.11 -6.62 4.72
CA ARG A 15 -6.25 -6.83 5.88
C ARG A 15 -5.31 -8.01 5.68
N GLY A 16 -4.03 -7.81 5.98
CA GLY A 16 -2.98 -8.80 5.81
C GLY A 16 -2.30 -8.75 4.43
N MET A 17 -2.86 -8.04 3.45
CA MET A 17 -2.16 -7.77 2.19
C MET A 17 -0.89 -6.98 2.48
N ALA A 18 0.22 -7.45 1.94
CA ALA A 18 1.51 -6.83 2.11
C ALA A 18 2.06 -6.38 0.76
N PHE A 19 2.75 -5.24 0.74
CA PHE A 19 3.31 -4.67 -0.47
C PHE A 19 4.64 -3.98 -0.22
N THR A 20 5.45 -3.87 -1.27
CA THR A 20 6.72 -3.14 -1.25
C THR A 20 6.69 -1.96 -2.21
N ILE A 21 7.36 -0.87 -1.84
CA ILE A 21 7.42 0.35 -2.65
C ILE A 21 8.86 0.55 -3.14
N GLN A 22 9.00 0.83 -4.43
CA GLN A 22 10.27 1.11 -5.08
C GLN A 22 10.71 2.57 -4.86
N SER A 23 11.98 2.76 -4.52
CA SER A 23 12.83 3.98 -4.51
C SER A 23 12.18 5.36 -4.35
N GLY A 24 12.73 6.17 -3.43
CA GLY A 24 12.43 7.60 -3.27
C GLY A 24 11.96 7.99 -1.86
N VAL A 25 11.60 9.27 -1.69
CA VAL A 25 11.06 9.81 -0.44
C VAL A 25 9.57 10.00 -0.61
N LEU A 26 8.76 9.20 0.09
CA LEU A 26 7.30 9.27 0.03
C LEU A 26 6.77 10.53 0.72
N ARG A 27 5.79 11.19 0.11
CA ARG A 27 5.14 12.38 0.65
C ARG A 27 3.62 12.23 0.60
N ARG A 28 2.95 13.07 1.37
CA ARG A 28 1.50 13.22 1.31
C ARG A 28 1.07 13.59 -0.12
N MET A 29 -0.06 13.03 -0.55
CA MET A 29 -0.65 13.10 -1.89
C MET A 29 0.11 12.36 -3.00
N ASP A 30 1.26 11.73 -2.73
CA ASP A 30 1.91 10.92 -3.75
C ASP A 30 1.08 9.68 -4.11
N VAL A 31 1.28 9.18 -5.33
CA VAL A 31 0.54 8.04 -5.89
C VAL A 31 1.42 6.80 -5.88
N LEU A 32 0.84 5.68 -5.49
CA LEU A 32 1.41 4.36 -5.59
C LEU A 32 0.70 3.61 -6.71
N ASP A 33 1.45 3.27 -7.75
CA ASP A 33 1.06 2.29 -8.74
C ASP A 33 1.21 0.91 -8.12
N LEU A 34 0.13 0.41 -7.51
CA LEU A 34 0.13 -0.87 -6.82
C LEU A 34 -0.22 -1.98 -7.80
N HIS A 35 0.78 -2.78 -8.14
CA HIS A 35 0.63 -3.99 -8.94
C HIS A 35 0.29 -5.16 -8.01
N LEU A 36 -0.87 -5.74 -8.22
CA LEU A 36 -1.38 -6.93 -7.55
C LEU A 36 -0.86 -8.20 -8.25
N GLU A 37 -1.05 -9.36 -7.64
CA GLU A 37 -0.76 -10.63 -8.31
C GLU A 37 -1.66 -10.82 -9.55
N GLU A 38 -1.15 -11.50 -10.60
CA GLU A 38 -1.86 -11.80 -11.86
C GLU A 38 -2.33 -10.56 -12.66
N ASP A 39 -1.47 -9.53 -12.77
CA ASP A 39 -1.62 -8.34 -13.62
C ASP A 39 -2.73 -7.33 -13.22
N GLY A 40 -3.30 -7.44 -12.02
CA GLY A 40 -4.11 -6.36 -11.46
C GLY A 40 -3.27 -5.10 -11.20
N LYS A 41 -3.69 -3.93 -11.67
CA LYS A 41 -3.07 -2.64 -11.30
C LYS A 41 -4.12 -1.72 -10.71
N VAL A 42 -3.82 -1.15 -9.54
CA VAL A 42 -4.66 -0.17 -8.87
C VAL A 42 -3.82 1.01 -8.42
N GLU A 43 -4.43 2.19 -8.39
CA GLU A 43 -3.80 3.39 -7.84
C GLU A 43 -4.19 3.54 -6.36
N ALA A 44 -3.18 3.65 -5.50
CA ALA A 44 -3.34 4.09 -4.13
C ALA A 44 -2.77 5.49 -3.97
N ARG A 45 -3.40 6.35 -3.16
CA ARG A 45 -2.87 7.66 -2.82
C ARG A 45 -2.46 7.71 -1.36
N ILE A 46 -1.32 8.32 -1.07
CA ILE A 46 -0.83 8.53 0.30
C ILE A 46 -1.59 9.69 0.93
N GLU A 47 -2.47 9.40 1.88
CA GLU A 47 -3.27 10.43 2.56
C GLU A 47 -2.47 11.14 3.65
N HIS A 48 -1.75 10.38 4.47
CA HIS A 48 -0.85 10.89 5.50
C HIS A 48 0.01 9.77 6.10
N PHE A 49 1.00 10.18 6.90
CA PHE A 49 1.77 9.30 7.78
C PHE A 49 1.39 9.62 9.21
N ASP A 50 1.19 8.59 10.02
CA ASP A 50 1.03 8.72 11.47
C ASP A 50 2.16 7.93 12.19
N PRO A 51 2.34 8.09 13.50
CA PRO A 51 3.41 7.38 14.23
C PRO A 51 3.32 5.84 14.15
N THR A 52 2.16 5.31 13.82
CA THR A 52 1.87 3.87 13.76
C THR A 52 1.87 3.31 12.33
N GLY A 53 1.91 4.17 11.30
CA GLY A 53 1.93 3.71 9.93
C GLY A 53 1.64 4.74 8.84
N LEU A 54 1.34 4.19 7.66
CA LEU A 54 1.00 4.87 6.42
C LEU A 54 -0.49 4.70 6.17
N CYS A 55 -1.21 5.80 5.94
CA CYS A 55 -2.61 5.76 5.51
C CYS A 55 -2.68 5.97 4.00
N ILE A 56 -3.35 5.06 3.30
CA ILE A 56 -3.59 5.15 1.86
C ILE A 56 -5.07 5.13 1.54
N SER A 57 -5.50 5.89 0.53
CA SER A 57 -6.80 5.73 -0.10
C SER A 57 -6.66 4.86 -1.34
N LEU A 58 -7.55 3.89 -1.50
CA LEU A 58 -7.55 2.95 -2.63
C LEU A 58 -9.00 2.52 -2.90
N ASN A 59 -9.44 2.60 -4.15
CA ASN A 59 -10.82 2.29 -4.57
C ASN A 59 -11.90 2.99 -3.72
N GLY A 60 -11.66 4.23 -3.28
CA GLY A 60 -12.59 4.99 -2.44
C GLY A 60 -12.63 4.58 -0.97
N ALA A 61 -11.87 3.55 -0.57
CA ALA A 61 -11.70 3.14 0.83
C ALA A 61 -10.37 3.65 1.40
N THR A 62 -10.34 3.89 2.70
CA THR A 62 -9.12 4.31 3.42
C THR A 62 -8.55 3.15 4.22
N PHE A 63 -7.28 2.85 4.02
CA PHE A 63 -6.57 1.75 4.65
C PHE A 63 -5.42 2.27 5.51
N LYS A 64 -5.28 1.71 6.71
CA LYS A 64 -4.12 1.92 7.57
C LYS A 64 -3.14 0.78 7.39
N CYS A 65 -1.94 1.13 6.96
CA CYS A 65 -0.85 0.22 6.69
C CYS A 65 0.22 0.39 7.75
N ARG A 66 0.63 -0.70 8.40
CA ARG A 66 1.78 -0.68 9.32
C ARG A 66 3.04 -1.16 8.61
N PRO A 67 4.25 -0.85 9.12
CA PRO A 67 5.47 -1.44 8.59
C PRO A 67 5.39 -2.97 8.59
N TRP A 68 5.90 -3.59 7.52
CA TRP A 68 6.01 -5.04 7.43
C TRP A 68 6.91 -5.58 8.55
N ARG A 69 6.51 -6.68 9.17
CA ARG A 69 7.26 -7.36 10.24
C ARG A 69 7.28 -8.87 10.01
N MET A 70 8.19 -9.54 10.72
CA MET A 70 8.26 -11.00 10.72
C MET A 70 6.91 -11.61 11.12
N GLY A 71 6.39 -12.54 10.31
CA GLY A 71 5.07 -13.15 10.47
C GLY A 71 3.98 -12.56 9.56
N ASP A 72 4.25 -11.43 8.89
CA ASP A 72 3.38 -10.94 7.82
C ASP A 72 3.50 -11.80 6.56
N ALA A 73 2.51 -11.69 5.68
CA ALA A 73 2.51 -12.38 4.42
C ALA A 73 3.76 -11.99 3.58
N ALA A 74 4.31 -12.97 2.86
CA ALA A 74 5.53 -12.79 2.09
C ALA A 74 5.32 -11.78 0.97
N VAL A 75 6.30 -10.92 0.72
CA VAL A 75 6.26 -9.91 -0.35
C VAL A 75 7.46 -10.04 -1.27
N ARG A 76 7.25 -9.78 -2.56
CA ARG A 76 8.36 -9.62 -3.49
C ARG A 76 9.06 -8.29 -3.19
N ARG A 77 10.35 -8.35 -2.85
CA ARG A 77 11.18 -7.14 -2.74
C ARG A 77 11.59 -6.66 -4.13
N LEU A 78 11.36 -5.39 -4.40
CA LEU A 78 11.79 -4.72 -5.62
C LEU A 78 13.25 -4.25 -5.49
N PRO A 79 14.04 -4.25 -6.57
CA PRO A 79 15.33 -3.56 -6.58
C PRO A 79 15.15 -2.09 -6.18
N GLY A 80 15.91 -1.62 -5.19
CA GLY A 80 15.76 -0.27 -4.65
C GLY A 80 14.52 -0.08 -3.77
N THR A 81 13.99 -1.13 -3.14
CA THR A 81 12.89 -1.03 -2.16
C THR A 81 13.23 -0.01 -1.07
N ILE A 82 12.32 0.93 -0.82
CA ILE A 82 12.46 1.90 0.28
C ILE A 82 11.71 1.48 1.53
N SER A 83 10.57 0.80 1.35
CA SER A 83 9.70 0.43 2.46
C SER A 83 8.79 -0.72 2.06
N SER A 84 8.32 -1.44 3.06
CA SER A 84 7.38 -2.55 2.92
C SER A 84 6.31 -2.39 4.00
N TRP A 85 5.06 -2.60 3.60
CA TRP A 85 3.90 -2.28 4.40
C TRP A 85 2.89 -3.42 4.36
N THR A 86 2.06 -3.50 5.40
CA THR A 86 0.96 -4.46 5.48
C THR A 86 -0.29 -3.71 5.88
N ILE A 87 -1.38 -3.93 5.13
CA ILE A 87 -2.71 -3.40 5.50
C ILE A 87 -3.11 -4.04 6.83
N ASP A 88 -3.24 -3.21 7.86
CA ASP A 88 -3.60 -3.66 9.20
C ASP A 88 -5.09 -3.44 9.48
N GLN A 89 -5.65 -2.33 8.99
CA GLN A 89 -7.02 -1.91 9.25
C GLN A 89 -7.64 -1.23 8.03
N ILE A 90 -8.95 -1.35 7.89
CA ILE A 90 -9.78 -0.58 6.96
C ILE A 90 -10.48 0.48 7.81
N LEU A 91 -10.21 1.76 7.54
CA LEU A 91 -10.72 2.88 8.32
C LEU A 91 -12.07 3.38 7.81
N GLU A 92 -12.25 3.36 6.49
CA GLU A 92 -13.47 3.80 5.82
C GLU A 92 -13.64 2.91 4.59
N GLU A 93 -14.82 2.30 4.45
CA GLU A 93 -15.17 1.52 3.26
C GLU A 93 -15.73 2.46 2.20
N ALA A 94 -15.53 2.12 0.92
CA ALA A 94 -16.16 2.86 -0.16
C ALA A 94 -17.68 2.79 0.06
N ALA A 95 -18.33 3.95 0.20
CA ALA A 95 -19.77 4.00 0.24
C ALA A 95 -20.29 3.48 -1.11
N ASP A 96 -20.89 2.30 -1.13
CA ASP A 96 -21.66 1.81 -2.26
C ASP A 96 -22.74 2.87 -2.55
N ALA A 97 -22.57 3.59 -3.67
CA ALA A 97 -23.50 4.59 -4.17
C ALA A 97 -24.39 3.99 -5.28
#